data_AF-A0A3D2J5B0-F1
#
_entry.id   AF-A0A3D2J5B0-F1
#
_cell.length_a   1.000
_cell.length_b   1.000
_cell.length_c   1.000
_cell.angle_alpha   90.00
_cell.angle_beta   90.00
_cell.angle_gamma   90.00
#
_symmetry.space_group_name_H-M   'P 1'
#
loop_
_entity.id
_entity.type
_entity.pdbx_description
1 polymer ?
#
loop_
_entity_poly.entity_id
_entity_poly.type
_entity_poly.pdbx_seq_one_letter_code
_entity_poly.pdbx_strand_id
1 'polypeptide(L)'
;IDKLPFDPPDDPVHEARVAQMKAAGENWFGTYVLPQAVLRLKQGIGRLLRTREDRGVMAILDTRLHTKGYGKMVLDAMPPAKRTTNIRDVERFFA
;
A
#
# COMPACT_ATOMS: atom_id res chain seq x y z
N ILE A 1 -3.61 5.64 -7.12
CA ILE A 1 -2.57 6.24 -6.26
C ILE A 1 -1.29 6.33 -7.04
N ASP A 2 -0.66 7.50 -7.02
CA ASP A 2 0.59 7.80 -7.72
C ASP A 2 1.82 7.29 -6.95
N LYS A 3 1.74 7.28 -5.61
CA LYS A 3 2.82 6.81 -4.72
C LYS A 3 2.27 5.95 -3.58
N LEU A 4 3.11 5.05 -3.07
CA LEU A 4 2.83 4.31 -1.84
C LEU A 4 2.70 5.29 -0.65
N PRO A 5 1.66 5.16 0.17
CA PRO A 5 1.31 6.13 1.21
C PRO A 5 2.14 5.90 2.48
N PHE A 6 3.45 6.09 2.37
CA PHE A 6 4.31 6.16 3.55
C PHE A 6 4.05 7.46 4.32
N ASP A 7 4.20 7.40 5.64
CA ASP A 7 4.06 8.57 6.49
C ASP A 7 5.07 9.65 6.06
N PRO A 8 4.67 10.92 6.04
CA PRO A 8 5.58 11.99 5.70
C PRO A 8 6.59 12.16 6.85
N PRO A 9 7.84 12.51 6.52
CA PRO A 9 8.93 12.56 7.50
C PRO A 9 8.73 13.65 8.57
N ASP A 10 7.84 14.62 8.37
CA ASP A 10 7.58 15.72 9.29
C ASP A 10 6.52 15.43 10.37
N ASP A 11 6.01 14.19 10.47
CA ASP A 11 5.16 13.78 11.60
C ASP A 11 6.02 13.49 12.84
N PRO A 12 6.00 14.34 13.88
CA PRO A 12 6.88 14.21 15.04
C PRO A 12 6.61 12.93 15.85
N VAL A 13 5.39 12.40 15.81
CA VAL A 13 5.06 11.14 16.51
C VAL A 13 5.65 9.96 15.75
N HIS A 14 5.53 9.97 14.41
CA HIS A 14 6.16 8.98 13.56
C HIS A 14 7.69 8.99 13.73
N GLU A 15 8.32 10.17 13.66
CA GLU A 15 9.76 10.33 13.84
C GLU A 15 10.24 9.81 15.20
N ALA A 16 9.57 10.21 16.28
CA ALA A 16 9.93 9.77 17.63
C ALA A 16 9.85 8.24 17.78
N ARG A 17 8.82 7.62 17.22
CA ARG A 17 8.65 6.16 17.26
C ARG A 17 9.71 5.44 16.42
N VAL A 18 9.99 5.94 15.21
CA VAL A 18 11.06 5.39 14.36
C VAL A 18 12.43 5.54 15.02
N ALA A 19 12.72 6.69 15.64
CA ALA A 19 13.96 6.93 16.35
C ALA A 19 14.14 5.96 17.54
N GLN A 20 13.08 5.73 18.32
CA GLN A 20 13.09 4.76 19.42
C GLN A 20 13.40 3.34 18.92
N MET A 21 12.72 2.88 17.86
CA MET A 21 12.95 1.54 17.30
C MET A 21 14.34 1.39 16.69
N LYS A 22 14.87 2.44 16.04
CA LYS A 22 16.25 2.48 15.53
C LYS A 22 17.25 2.34 16.67
N ALA A 23 17.06 3.07 17.78
CA ALA A 23 17.94 2.99 18.94
C ALA A 23 17.93 1.60 19.60
N ALA A 24 16.81 0.88 19.51
CA ALA A 24 16.68 -0.51 19.97
C ALA A 24 17.22 -1.55 18.98
N GLY A 25 17.71 -1.15 17.80
CA GLY A 25 18.19 -2.07 16.76
C GLY A 25 17.09 -2.88 16.07
N GLU A 26 15.82 -2.44 16.18
CA GLU A 26 14.68 -3.13 15.61
C GLU A 26 14.50 -2.84 14.10
N ASN A 27 13.79 -3.74 13.41
CA ASN A 27 13.38 -3.53 12.02
C ASN A 27 12.20 -2.56 11.90
N TRP A 28 12.41 -1.29 12.27
CA TRP A 28 11.42 -0.21 12.26
C TRP A 28 10.66 -0.10 10.93
N PHE A 29 11.34 -0.32 9.80
CA PHE A 29 10.70 -0.24 8.50
C PHE A 29 9.71 -1.38 8.28
N GLY A 30 10.14 -2.62 8.53
CA GLY A 30 9.31 -3.81 8.29
C GLY A 30 8.19 -4.01 9.32
N THR A 31 8.41 -3.60 10.58
CA THR A 31 7.47 -3.87 11.68
C THR A 31 6.55 -2.69 11.99
N TYR A 32 6.89 -1.48 11.56
CA TYR A 32 6.07 -0.29 11.80
C TYR A 32 5.70 0.43 10.49
N VAL A 33 6.68 0.97 9.77
CA VAL A 33 6.41 1.88 8.63
C VAL A 33 5.69 1.20 7.47
N LEU A 34 6.14 0.01 7.07
CA LEU A 34 5.52 -0.76 6.00
C LEU A 34 4.08 -1.19 6.36
N PRO A 35 3.81 -1.73 7.57
CA PRO A 35 2.44 -1.98 8.03
C PRO A 35 1.53 -0.76 8.00
N GLN A 36 2.01 0.44 8.38
CA GLN A 36 1.22 1.67 8.30
C GLN A 36 0.83 2.00 6.85
N ALA A 37 1.79 1.93 5.91
CA ALA A 37 1.49 2.16 4.50
C ALA A 37 0.47 1.13 3.96
N VAL A 38 0.62 -0.15 4.33
CA VAL A 38 -0.34 -1.21 3.96
C VAL A 38 -1.73 -0.95 4.53
N LEU A 39 -1.84 -0.49 5.77
CA LEU A 39 -3.12 -0.14 6.40
C LEU A 39 -3.81 0.99 5.64
N ARG A 40 -3.08 2.07 5.31
CA ARG A 40 -3.59 3.19 4.51
C ARG A 40 -4.06 2.73 3.12
N LEU A 41 -3.34 1.81 2.47
CA LEU A 41 -3.76 1.21 1.20
C LEU A 41 -5.09 0.44 1.34
N LYS A 42 -5.23 -0.39 2.38
CA LYS A 42 -6.47 -1.12 2.67
C LYS A 42 -7.66 -0.18 2.90
N GLN A 43 -7.45 0.91 3.60
CA GLN A 43 -8.49 1.94 3.77
C GLN A 43 -8.89 2.58 2.44
N GLY A 44 -7.93 2.79 1.54
CA GLY A 44 -8.19 3.22 0.16
C GLY A 44 -9.12 2.25 -0.59
N ILE A 45 -8.94 0.94 -0.41
CA ILE A 45 -9.84 -0.08 -0.98
C ILE A 45 -11.25 0.02 -0.39
N GLY A 46 -11.38 0.26 0.92
CA GLY A 46 -12.68 0.48 1.55
C GLY A 46 -13.44 1.69 1.00
N ARG A 47 -12.76 2.65 0.36
CA ARG A 47 -13.41 3.75 -0.36
C ARG A 47 -13.91 3.34 -1.75
N LEU A 48 -13.28 2.33 -2.36
CA LEU A 48 -13.61 1.77 -3.66
C LEU A 48 -14.78 0.77 -3.59
N LEU A 49 -14.82 -0.06 -2.53
CA LEU A 49 -15.82 -1.11 -2.32
C LEU A 49 -16.60 -0.81 -1.04
N ARG A 50 -17.77 -0.18 -1.16
CA ARG A 50 -18.68 0.20 -0.06
C ARG A 50 -19.91 -0.70 0.02
N THR A 51 -20.35 -1.25 -1.10
CA THR A 51 -21.48 -2.18 -1.20
C THR A 51 -21.03 -3.52 -1.80
N ARG A 52 -21.91 -4.54 -1.76
CA ARG A 52 -21.63 -5.85 -2.39
C ARG A 52 -21.64 -5.81 -3.91
N GLU A 53 -22.27 -4.80 -4.50
CA GLU A 53 -22.41 -4.62 -5.95
C GLU A 53 -21.31 -3.73 -6.52
N ASP A 54 -20.54 -3.06 -5.64
CA ASP A 54 -19.44 -2.21 -6.06
C ASP A 54 -18.37 -3.04 -6.77
N ARG A 55 -17.95 -2.54 -7.93
CA ARG A 55 -16.83 -3.05 -8.71
C ARG A 55 -15.88 -1.90 -9.02
N GLY A 56 -14.59 -2.16 -9.01
CA GLY A 56 -13.63 -1.09 -9.22
C GLY A 56 -12.21 -1.57 -9.45
N VAL A 57 -11.34 -0.62 -9.80
CA VAL A 57 -9.92 -0.87 -10.05
C VAL A 57 -9.09 0.05 -9.16
N MET A 58 -8.16 -0.54 -8.41
CA MET A 58 -7.14 0.20 -7.67
C MET A 58 -5.87 0.26 -8.51
N ALA A 59 -5.60 1.42 -9.11
CA ALA A 59 -4.35 1.67 -9.82
C ALA A 59 -3.25 2.11 -8.83
N ILE A 60 -2.14 1.38 -8.76
CA ILE A 60 -0.94 1.74 -8.01
C ILE A 60 0.18 2.02 -9.01
N LEU A 61 0.54 3.29 -9.17
CA LEU A 61 1.50 3.75 -10.19
C LEU A 61 2.92 3.93 -9.64
N ASP A 62 3.25 3.16 -8.59
CA ASP A 62 4.52 3.24 -7.89
C ASP A 62 5.42 2.05 -8.26
N THR A 63 6.52 2.32 -8.96
CA THR A 63 7.46 1.29 -9.42
C THR A 63 8.10 0.51 -8.27
N ARG A 64 8.13 1.07 -7.05
CA ARG A 64 8.68 0.41 -5.86
C ARG A 64 7.97 -0.89 -5.53
N LEU A 65 6.71 -1.05 -5.95
CA LEU A 65 5.95 -2.28 -5.80
C LEU A 65 6.59 -3.49 -6.52
N HIS A 66 7.36 -3.23 -7.58
CA HIS A 66 8.07 -4.25 -8.34
C HIS A 66 9.58 -4.26 -8.09
N THR A 67 10.17 -3.09 -7.78
CA THR A 67 11.63 -2.97 -7.66
C THR A 67 12.15 -3.20 -6.24
N LYS A 68 11.30 -3.11 -5.20
CA LYS A 68 11.73 -3.27 -3.80
C LYS A 68 11.22 -4.60 -3.24
N GLY A 69 12.03 -5.25 -2.40
CA GLY A 69 11.70 -6.55 -1.80
C GLY A 69 10.39 -6.55 -0.99
N TYR A 70 10.01 -5.41 -0.42
CA TYR A 70 8.75 -5.27 0.31
C TYR A 70 7.51 -5.19 -0.60
N GLY A 71 7.67 -4.97 -1.91
CA GLY A 71 6.55 -4.81 -2.82
C GLY A 71 5.64 -6.02 -2.86
N LYS A 72 6.23 -7.23 -2.79
CA LYS A 72 5.47 -8.48 -2.64
C LYS A 72 4.64 -8.51 -1.36
N MET A 73 5.20 -8.07 -0.23
CA MET A 73 4.47 -8.01 1.05
C MET A 73 3.27 -7.04 0.96
N VAL A 74 3.44 -5.90 0.31
CA VAL A 74 2.34 -4.95 0.08
C VAL A 74 1.23 -5.60 -0.75
N LEU A 75 1.60 -6.21 -1.88
CA LEU A 75 0.66 -6.87 -2.78
C LEU A 75 -0.10 -8.01 -2.10
N ASP A 76 0.60 -8.85 -1.34
CA ASP A 76 0.03 -10.02 -0.67
C ASP A 76 -0.82 -9.64 0.54
N ALA A 77 -0.62 -8.44 1.10
CA ALA A 77 -1.49 -7.91 2.15
C ALA A 77 -2.83 -7.37 1.61
N MET A 78 -2.95 -7.10 0.31
CA MET A 78 -4.20 -6.64 -0.30
C MET A 78 -5.22 -7.79 -0.43
N PRO A 79 -6.53 -7.49 -0.43
CA PRO A 79 -7.56 -8.47 -0.75
C PRO A 79 -7.26 -9.20 -2.07
N PRO A 80 -7.64 -10.48 -2.20
CA PRO A 80 -7.48 -11.22 -3.46
C PRO A 80 -8.15 -10.48 -4.62
N ALA A 81 -7.36 -10.14 -5.64
CA ALA A 81 -7.83 -9.46 -6.84
C ALA A 81 -6.92 -9.83 -8.02
N LYS A 82 -7.48 -9.78 -9.24
CA LYS A 82 -6.68 -9.92 -10.46
C LYS A 82 -5.70 -8.74 -10.55
N ARG A 83 -4.41 -9.03 -10.69
CA ARG A 83 -3.36 -8.04 -10.88
C ARG A 83 -3.04 -7.93 -12.37
N THR A 84 -2.87 -6.72 -12.88
CA THR A 84 -2.50 -6.49 -14.29
C THR A 84 -1.66 -5.23 -14.43
N THR A 85 -0.79 -5.21 -15.44
CA THR A 85 -0.05 -4.03 -15.91
C THR A 85 -0.56 -3.53 -17.27
N ASN A 86 -1.58 -4.18 -17.83
CA ASN A 86 -2.12 -3.86 -19.15
C ASN A 86 -3.45 -3.10 -19.02
N ILE A 87 -3.52 -1.91 -19.59
CA ILE A 87 -4.72 -1.08 -19.56
C ILE A 87 -5.93 -1.75 -20.24
N ARG A 88 -5.70 -2.62 -21.24
CA ARG A 88 -6.78 -3.37 -21.92
C ARG A 88 -7.51 -4.34 -21.00
N ASP A 89 -6.85 -4.83 -19.94
CA ASP A 89 -7.53 -5.64 -18.92
C ASP A 89 -8.51 -4.81 -18.09
N VAL A 90 -8.20 -3.52 -17.87
CA VAL A 90 -9.07 -2.59 -17.16
C VAL A 90 -10.27 -2.22 -18.03
N GLU A 91 -10.07 -1.96 -19.32
CA GLU A 91 -11.16 -1.74 -20.28
C GLU A 91 -12.13 -2.92 -20.30
N ARG A 92 -11.60 -4.16 -20.43
CA ARG A 92 -12.41 -5.39 -20.37
C ARG A 92 -13.13 -5.61 -19.05
N PHE A 93 -12.61 -5.10 -17.93
CA PHE A 93 -13.25 -5.23 -16.63
C PHE A 93 -14.51 -4.36 -16.51
N PHE A 94 -14.54 -3.22 -17.20
CA PHE A 94 -15.67 -2.29 -17.17
C PHE A 94 -16.65 -2.44 -18.32
N ALA A 95 -16.24 -3.07 -19.42
CA ALA A 95 -17.13 -3.52 -20.50
C ALA A 95 -18.24 -4.44 -19.97
#